data_AF-A0A536KE94-F1
#
_entry.id   AF-A0A536KE94-F1
#
_cell.length_a   1.000
_cell.length_b   1.000
_cell.length_c   1.000
_cell.angle_alpha   90.00
_cell.angle_beta   90.00
_cell.angle_gamma   90.00
#
_symmetry.space_group_name_H-M   'P 1'
#
loop_
_entity.id
_entity.type
_entity.pdbx_description
1 polymer ?
#
loop_
_entity_poly.entity_id
_entity_poly.type
_entity_poly.pdbx_seq_one_letter_code
_entity_poly.pdbx_strand_id
1 'polypeptide(L)' 'MPTLMLVFALAVDIATLQMEKLRLRYAVDLAAVTAASAVDIEYYSRTGRLQLDPDAATATAREYLLRNLDGLP' A
#
# COMPACT_ATOMS: atom_id res chain seq x y z
N MET A 1 31.93 -24.37 -12.86
CA MET A 1 30.91 -23.58 -13.57
C MET A 1 29.45 -23.81 -13.14
N PRO A 2 28.98 -24.96 -12.59
CA PRO A 2 27.56 -25.11 -12.21
C PRO A 2 27.18 -24.33 -10.94
N THR A 3 28.13 -24.17 -10.00
CA THR A 3 27.94 -23.36 -8.78
C THR A 3 27.70 -21.88 -9.09
N LEU A 4 28.37 -21.31 -10.09
CA LEU A 4 28.16 -19.93 -10.50
C LEU A 4 26.75 -19.73 -11.07
N MET A 5 26.26 -20.66 -11.91
CA MET A 5 24.89 -20.60 -12.42
C MET A 5 23.86 -20.65 -11.29
N LEU A 6 24.10 -21.46 -10.26
CA LEU A 6 23.20 -21.58 -9.11
C LEU A 6 23.17 -20.30 -8.26
N VAL A 7 24.33 -19.65 -8.06
CA VAL A 7 24.42 -18.35 -7.38
C VAL A 7 23.70 -17.26 -8.18
N PHE A 8 23.83 -17.25 -9.51
CA PHE A 8 23.12 -16.29 -10.36
C PHE A 8 21.60 -16.50 -10.31
N ALA A 9 21.13 -17.74 -10.39
CA ALA A 9 19.69 -18.04 -10.27
C ALA A 9 19.14 -17.55 -8.93
N LEU A 10 19.84 -17.86 -7.82
CA LEU A 10 19.44 -17.40 -6.49
C LEU A 10 19.43 -15.87 -6.37
N ALA A 11 20.41 -15.18 -6.96
CA ALA A 11 20.45 -13.73 -6.95
C ALA A 11 19.26 -13.10 -7.70
N VAL A 12 18.86 -13.70 -8.82
CA VAL A 12 17.66 -13.28 -9.57
C VAL A 12 16.40 -13.49 -8.73
N ASP A 13 16.25 -14.64 -8.08
CA ASP A 13 15.09 -14.93 -7.24
C ASP A 13 14.99 -13.96 -6.06
N ILE A 14 16.12 -13.65 -5.41
CA ILE A 14 16.16 -12.66 -4.32
C ILE A 14 15.78 -11.27 -4.84
N ALA A 15 16.29 -10.86 -6.01
CA ALA A 15 15.96 -9.57 -6.60
C ALA A 15 14.47 -9.46 -6.92
N THR A 16 13.87 -10.51 -7.47
CA THR A 16 12.43 -10.59 -7.74
C THR A 16 11.62 -10.44 -6.45
N LEU A 17 12.00 -11.16 -5.39
CA LEU A 17 11.32 -11.09 -4.10
C LEU A 17 11.42 -9.69 -3.45
N GLN A 18 12.56 -9.03 -3.55
CA GLN A 18 12.72 -7.66 -3.07
C GLN A 18 11.80 -6.68 -3.84
N MET A 19 11.64 -6.90 -5.15
CA MET A 19 10.77 -6.08 -5.99
C MET A 19 9.29 -6.26 -5.62
N GLU A 20 8.85 -7.51 -5.40
CA GLU A 20 7.49 -7.80 -4.91
C GLU A 20 7.22 -7.17 -3.54
N LYS A 21 8.17 -7.28 -2.62
CA LYS A 21 8.08 -6.64 -1.30
C LYS A 21 7.94 -5.12 -1.41
N LEU A 22 8.71 -4.48 -2.29
CA LEU A 22 8.64 -3.04 -2.52
C LEU A 22 7.26 -2.65 -3.06
N ARG A 23 6.73 -3.42 -4.01
CA ARG A 23 5.40 -3.19 -4.61
C ARG A 23 4.28 -3.32 -3.58
N LEU A 24 4.32 -4.36 -2.74
CA LEU A 24 3.36 -4.52 -1.65
C LEU A 24 3.39 -3.34 -0.68
N ARG A 25 4.60 -2.89 -0.31
CA ARG A 25 4.75 -1.72 0.55
C ARG A 25 4.15 -0.47 -0.09
N TYR A 26 4.45 -0.23 -1.36
CA TYR A 26 3.90 0.89 -2.10
C TYR A 26 2.35 0.85 -2.16
N ALA A 27 1.76 -0.32 -2.42
CA ALA A 27 0.31 -0.50 -2.45
C ALA A 27 -0.35 -0.14 -1.11
N VAL A 28 0.27 -0.56 0.00
CA VAL A 28 -0.20 -0.25 1.37
C VAL A 28 -0.03 1.24 1.67
N ASP A 29 1.15 1.82 1.39
CA ASP A 29 1.44 3.22 1.68
C ASP A 29 0.47 4.15 0.91
N LEU A 30 0.19 3.83 -0.36
CA LEU A 30 -0.76 4.60 -1.18
C LEU A 30 -2.19 4.49 -0.67
N ALA A 31 -2.63 3.30 -0.24
CA ALA A 31 -3.92 3.11 0.39
C ALA A 31 -4.04 3.89 1.71
N ALA A 32 -2.99 3.89 2.54
CA ALA A 32 -2.94 4.60 3.81
C ALA A 32 -2.99 6.13 3.62
N VAL A 33 -2.22 6.67 2.67
CA VAL A 33 -2.24 8.11 2.35
C VAL A 33 -3.63 8.53 1.84
N THR A 34 -4.25 7.70 1.02
CA THR A 34 -5.59 7.99 0.48
C THR A 34 -6.64 7.95 1.60
N ALA A 35 -6.58 6.95 2.49
CA ALA A 35 -7.42 6.89 3.68
C ALA A 35 -7.24 8.10 4.62
N ALA A 36 -6.01 8.60 4.76
CA ALA A 36 -5.74 9.78 5.58
C ALA A 36 -6.37 11.07 5.04
N SER A 37 -6.81 11.07 3.77
CA SER A 37 -7.56 12.19 3.19
C SER A 37 -9.08 12.13 3.46
N ALA A 38 -9.58 11.07 4.10
CA ALA A 38 -10.98 10.95 4.50
C ALA A 38 -11.24 11.80 5.76
N VAL A 39 -11.51 13.09 5.53
CA VAL A 39 -11.84 14.07 6.57
C VAL A 39 -13.30 13.99 6.94
N ASP A 40 -13.60 14.05 8.24
CA ASP A 40 -14.96 14.23 8.76
C ASP A 40 -15.41 15.68 8.53
N ILE A 41 -16.14 15.89 7.43
CA ILE A 41 -16.66 17.20 7.03
C ILE A 41 -17.68 17.71 8.05
N GLU A 42 -18.46 16.83 8.65
CA GLU A 42 -19.52 17.22 9.58
C GLU A 42 -18.92 17.72 10.90
N TYR A 43 -17.93 16.99 11.43
CA TYR A 43 -17.16 17.41 12.59
C TYR A 43 -16.38 18.71 12.32
N TYR A 44 -15.76 18.84 11.14
CA TYR A 44 -15.06 20.06 10.75
C TYR A 44 -16.02 21.25 10.70
N SER A 45 -17.21 21.09 10.10
CA SER A 45 -18.20 22.17 10.00
C SER A 45 -18.70 22.65 11.36
N ARG A 46 -18.79 21.75 12.35
CA ARG A 46 -19.28 22.07 13.71
C ARG A 46 -18.20 22.63 14.64
N THR A 47 -16.95 22.21 14.48
CA THR A 47 -15.88 22.49 15.45
C THR A 47 -14.71 23.32 14.90
N GLY A 48 -14.62 23.45 13.57
CA GLY A 48 -13.49 24.06 12.87
C GLY A 48 -12.20 23.24 12.94
N ARG A 49 -12.23 22.02 13.49
CA ARG A 49 -11.05 21.16 13.65
C ARG A 49 -11.07 20.05 12.61
N LEU A 50 -9.91 19.82 12.00
CA LEU A 50 -9.70 18.69 11.09
C LEU A 50 -9.64 17.41 11.92
N GLN A 51 -10.56 16.50 11.66
CA GLN A 51 -10.56 15.16 12.21
C GLN A 51 -10.77 14.17 11.08
N LEU A 52 -10.12 13.02 11.22
CA LEU A 52 -10.27 11.90 10.31
C LEU A 52 -11.59 11.19 10.61
N ASP A 53 -12.37 10.88 9.58
CA ASP A 53 -13.51 9.99 9.70
C ASP A 53 -12.98 8.54 9.73
N PRO A 54 -13.07 7.82 10.87
CA PRO A 54 -12.48 6.50 11.00
C PRO A 54 -13.18 5.46 10.12
N ASP A 55 -14.48 5.60 9.88
CA ASP A 55 -15.26 4.66 9.08
C ASP A 55 -14.97 4.88 7.59
N ALA A 56 -15.00 6.14 7.14
CA ALA A 56 -14.66 6.48 5.76
C ALA A 56 -13.20 6.19 5.43
N ALA A 57 -12.27 6.45 6.35
CA ALA A 57 -10.86 6.14 6.16
C ALA A 57 -10.62 4.63 6.07
N THR A 58 -11.24 3.82 6.92
CA THR A 58 -11.10 2.36 6.88
C THR A 58 -11.66 1.78 5.60
N ALA A 59 -12.84 2.24 5.17
CA ALA A 59 -13.44 1.83 3.91
C ALA A 59 -12.56 2.21 2.70
N THR A 60 -12.07 3.45 2.67
CA THR A 60 -11.18 3.96 1.61
C THR A 60 -9.85 3.19 1.57
N ALA A 61 -9.24 2.94 2.74
CA ALA A 61 -8.01 2.14 2.83
C ALA A 61 -8.22 0.75 2.22
N ARG A 62 -9.33 0.09 2.57
CA ARG A 62 -9.64 -1.26 2.09
C ARG A 62 -9.88 -1.29 0.58
N GLU A 63 -10.65 -0.35 0.05
CA GLU A 63 -10.93 -0.25 -1.38
C GLU A 63 -9.63 -0.07 -2.18
N TYR A 64 -8.81 0.91 -1.79
CA TYR A 64 -7.56 1.18 -2.48
C TYR A 64 -6.53 0.07 -2.30
N LEU A 65 -6.50 -0.60 -1.14
CA LEU A 65 -5.64 -1.77 -0.95
C LEU A 65 -6.02 -2.89 -1.93
N LEU A 66 -7.31 -3.25 -2.01
CA LEU A 66 -7.78 -4.29 -2.92
C LEU A 66 -7.47 -3.93 -4.37
N ARG A 67 -7.74 -2.68 -4.77
CA ARG A 67 -7.43 -2.19 -6.12
C ARG A 67 -5.95 -2.22 -6.44
N ASN A 68 -5.11 -1.81 -5.49
CA ASN A 68 -3.66 -1.78 -5.69
C ASN A 68 -3.08 -3.21 -5.74
N LEU A 69 -3.68 -4.16 -5.02
CA LEU A 69 -3.28 -5.56 -5.03
C LEU A 69 -3.75 -6.30 -6.29
N ASP A 70 -4.97 -6.04 -6.78
CA ASP A 70 -5.50 -6.63 -8.03
C ASP A 70 -4.71 -6.16 -9.27
N GLY A 71 -4.05 -5.01 -9.18
CA GLY A 71 -3.15 -4.50 -10.22
C GLY A 71 -1.72 -5.07 -10.17
N LEU A 72 -1.40 -5.92 -9.19
CA LEU A 72 -0.11 -6.60 -9.10
C LEU A 72 -0.13 -7.84 -10.03
N PRO A 73 0.78 -7.94 -11.02
CA PRO A 73 0.90 -9.13 -11.86
C PRO A 73 1.45 -10.34 -11.10
#